data_AF-A0A2W5NS41-F1
#
_entry.id   AF-A0A2W5NS41-F1
#
_cell.length_a   1.000
_cell.length_b   1.000
_cell.length_c   1.000
_cell.angle_alpha   90.00
_cell.angle_beta   90.00
_cell.angle_gamma   90.00
#
_symmetry.space_group_name_H-M   'P 1'
#
loop_
_entity.id
_entity.type
_entity.pdbx_description
1 polymer ?
#
loop_
_entity_poly.entity_id
_entity_poly.type
_entity_poly.pdbx_seq_one_letter_code
_entity_poly.pdbx_strand_id
1 'polypeptide(L)'
;MDVPVSERVVMALVTQMIRSNLVSTNDIMAAADALEEDGDEDAARVMRATILYAHAPSQSEWEADRARRRFHAIDGGKSED
;
A
#
# COMPACT_ATOMS: atom_id res chain seq x y z
N MET A 1 -8.42 -7.88 -19.11
CA MET A 1 -9.83 -7.63 -18.76
C MET A 1 -9.82 -6.45 -17.81
N ASP A 2 -10.68 -5.45 -18.01
CA ASP A 2 -10.70 -4.27 -17.12
C ASP A 2 -11.29 -4.68 -15.76
N VAL A 3 -10.68 -4.21 -14.66
CA VAL A 3 -11.12 -4.60 -13.31
C VAL A 3 -12.45 -3.91 -13.01
N PRO A 4 -13.51 -4.65 -12.61
CA PRO A 4 -14.82 -4.08 -12.29
C PRO A 4 -14.71 -2.86 -11.36
N VAL A 5 -15.55 -1.84 -11.60
CA VAL A 5 -15.55 -0.61 -10.78
C VAL A 5 -15.77 -0.94 -9.30
N SER A 6 -16.67 -1.89 -9.01
CA SER A 6 -16.95 -2.36 -7.65
C SER A 6 -15.69 -2.87 -6.95
N GLU A 7 -14.90 -3.71 -7.64
CA GLU A 7 -13.66 -4.26 -7.11
C GLU A 7 -12.63 -3.17 -6.84
N ARG A 8 -12.47 -2.20 -7.77
CA ARG A 8 -11.56 -1.05 -7.56
C ARG A 8 -11.96 -0.19 -6.36
N VAL A 9 -13.26 0.05 -6.16
CA VAL A 9 -13.79 0.82 -5.02
C VAL A 9 -13.57 0.07 -3.71
N VAL A 10 -13.89 -1.22 -3.66
CA VAL A 10 -13.69 -2.06 -2.47
C VAL A 10 -12.21 -2.13 -2.10
N MET A 11 -11.33 -2.35 -3.08
CA MET A 11 -9.89 -2.38 -2.88
C MET A 11 -9.36 -1.06 -2.31
N ALA A 12 -9.81 0.08 -2.82
CA ALA A 12 -9.42 1.39 -2.29
C ALA A 12 -9.90 1.60 -0.85
N LEU A 13 -11.13 1.17 -0.53
CA LEU A 13 -11.69 1.30 0.82
C LEU A 13 -10.94 0.43 1.83
N VAL A 14 -10.72 -0.85 1.53
CA VAL A 14 -9.98 -1.79 2.40
C VAL A 14 -8.56 -1.28 2.64
N THR A 15 -7.87 -0.83 1.58
CA THR A 15 -6.55 -0.21 1.68
C THR A 15 -6.53 0.95 2.68
N GLN A 16 -7.53 1.82 2.61
CA GLN A 16 -7.63 2.96 3.52
C GLN A 16 -7.93 2.54 4.97
N MET A 17 -8.79 1.53 5.17
CA MET A 17 -9.12 1.02 6.50
C MET A 17 -7.90 0.40 7.21
N ILE A 18 -7.04 -0.31 6.47
CA ILE A 18 -5.76 -0.83 6.98
C ILE A 18 -4.84 0.34 7.37
N ARG A 19 -4.68 1.34 6.48
CA ARG A 19 -3.83 2.51 6.75
C ARG A 19 -4.30 3.34 7.94
N SER A 20 -5.61 3.44 8.16
CA SER A 20 -6.20 4.13 9.31
C SER A 20 -6.27 3.25 10.57
N ASN A 21 -5.72 2.04 10.54
CA ASN A 21 -5.74 1.07 11.63
C ASN A 21 -7.17 0.76 12.15
N LEU A 22 -8.17 0.83 11.26
CA LEU A 22 -9.56 0.46 11.56
C LEU A 22 -9.78 -1.05 11.45
N VAL A 23 -8.94 -1.74 10.68
CA VAL A 23 -8.92 -3.19 10.55
C VAL A 23 -7.48 -3.64 10.72
N SER A 24 -7.26 -4.67 11.55
CA SER A 24 -5.92 -5.19 11.75
C SER A 24 -5.50 -6.12 10.61
N THR A 25 -4.21 -6.23 10.38
CA THR A 25 -3.65 -7.20 9.42
C THR A 25 -4.08 -8.64 9.75
N ASN A 26 -4.24 -8.97 11.04
CA ASN A 26 -4.67 -10.30 11.47
C ASN A 26 -6.11 -10.60 11.05
N ASP A 27 -7.00 -9.62 11.11
CA ASP A 27 -8.39 -9.79 10.67
C ASP A 27 -8.48 -10.03 9.15
N ILE A 28 -7.63 -9.34 8.38
CA ILE A 28 -7.52 -9.56 6.93
C ILE A 28 -6.96 -10.96 6.63
N MET A 29 -5.96 -11.42 7.39
CA MET A 29 -5.43 -12.77 7.25
C MET A 29 -6.49 -13.83 7.58
N ALA A 30 -7.25 -13.66 8.67
CA ALA A 30 -8.33 -14.57 9.03
C ALA A 30 -9.43 -14.63 7.97
N ALA A 31 -9.77 -13.49 7.36
CA ALA A 31 -10.72 -13.45 6.25
C ALA A 31 -10.18 -14.16 4.99
N ALA A 32 -8.88 -14.03 4.71
CA ALA A 32 -8.25 -14.75 3.61
C ALA A 32 -8.18 -16.27 3.86
N ASP A 33 -7.92 -16.69 5.09
CA ASP A 33 -7.91 -18.11 5.47
C ASP A 33 -9.31 -18.73 5.30
N ALA A 34 -10.37 -18.02 5.69
CA ALA A 34 -11.75 -18.47 5.47
C ALA A 34 -12.09 -18.64 3.97
N LEU A 35 -11.62 -17.72 3.11
CA LEU A 35 -11.80 -17.84 1.65
C LEU A 35 -11.06 -19.07 1.09
N GLU A 36 -9.85 -19.35 1.59
CA GLU A 36 -9.08 -20.53 1.18
C GLU A 36 -9.76 -21.83 1.65
N GLU A 37 -10.31 -21.85 2.87
CA GLU A 37 -11.11 -22.98 3.40
C GLU A 37 -12.39 -23.24 2.58
N ASP A 38 -13.01 -22.17 2.07
CA ASP A 38 -14.17 -22.24 1.17
C ASP A 38 -13.80 -22.63 -0.28
N GLY A 39 -12.50 -22.77 -0.57
CA GLY A 39 -11.98 -23.17 -1.88
C GLY A 39 -11.75 -22.01 -2.87
N ASP A 40 -11.84 -20.76 -2.42
CA ASP A 40 -11.57 -19.56 -3.21
C ASP A 40 -10.13 -19.05 -2.99
N GLU A 41 -9.16 -19.84 -3.48
CA GLU A 41 -7.73 -19.55 -3.35
C GLU A 41 -7.32 -18.23 -4.02
N ASP A 42 -8.00 -17.84 -5.11
CA ASP A 42 -7.70 -16.61 -5.83
C ASP A 42 -8.12 -15.38 -5.02
N ALA A 43 -9.33 -15.39 -4.44
CA ALA A 43 -9.77 -14.32 -3.55
C ALA A 43 -8.90 -14.23 -2.29
N ALA A 44 -8.55 -15.37 -1.69
CA ALA A 44 -7.63 -15.42 -0.55
C ALA A 44 -6.27 -14.78 -0.87
N ARG A 45 -5.70 -15.09 -2.04
CA ARG A 45 -4.43 -14.52 -2.51
C ARG A 45 -4.52 -13.00 -2.71
N VAL A 46 -5.59 -12.51 -3.32
CA VAL A 46 -5.82 -11.07 -3.52
C VAL A 46 -5.95 -10.36 -2.17
N MET A 47 -6.68 -10.95 -1.22
CA MET A 47 -6.87 -10.39 0.10
C MET A 47 -5.55 -10.29 0.87
N ARG A 48 -4.71 -11.33 0.83
CA ARG A 48 -3.35 -11.29 1.41
C ARG A 48 -2.46 -10.23 0.75
N ALA A 49 -2.48 -10.13 -0.58
CA ALA A 49 -1.70 -9.15 -1.31
C ALA A 49 -2.09 -7.70 -0.97
N THR A 50 -3.35 -7.46 -0.62
CA THR A 50 -3.86 -6.14 -0.21
C THR A 50 -3.09 -5.54 0.95
N ILE A 51 -2.62 -6.36 1.89
CA ILE A 51 -1.81 -5.90 3.03
C ILE A 51 -0.53 -5.22 2.53
N LEU A 52 0.15 -5.85 1.58
CA LEU A 52 1.38 -5.32 0.98
C LEU A 52 1.12 -4.00 0.25
N TYR A 53 0.03 -3.93 -0.52
CA TYR A 53 -0.36 -2.69 -1.22
C TYR A 53 -0.72 -1.57 -0.25
N ALA A 54 -1.38 -1.87 0.87
CA ALA A 54 -1.72 -0.88 1.88
C ALA A 54 -0.49 -0.28 2.56
N HIS A 55 0.56 -1.06 2.75
CA HIS A 55 1.82 -0.61 3.35
C HIS A 55 2.77 0.02 2.32
N ALA A 56 2.51 -0.16 1.02
CA ALA A 56 3.27 0.53 0.00
C ALA A 56 3.02 2.04 0.10
N PRO A 57 4.06 2.88 -0.05
CA PRO A 57 3.88 4.32 -0.11
C PRO A 57 3.02 4.68 -1.32
N SER A 58 2.14 5.65 -1.14
CA SER A 58 1.37 6.25 -2.23
C SER A 58 2.32 6.89 -3.27
N GLN A 59 1.84 7.07 -4.50
CA GLN A 59 2.60 7.76 -5.54
C GLN A 59 3.04 9.16 -5.10
N SER A 60 2.14 9.89 -4.42
CA SER A 60 2.47 11.22 -3.89
C SER A 60 3.60 11.18 -2.85
N GLU A 61 3.61 10.19 -1.96
CA GLU A 61 4.69 10.02 -0.98
C GLU A 61 6.01 9.66 -1.65
N TRP A 62 5.94 8.82 -2.69
CA TRP A 62 7.10 8.42 -3.45
C TRP A 62 7.70 9.58 -4.27
N GLU A 63 6.86 10.43 -4.86
CA GLU A 63 7.28 11.66 -5.52
C GLU A 63 7.87 12.67 -4.55
N ALA A 64 7.28 12.82 -3.36
CA ALA A 64 7.81 13.67 -2.31
C ALA A 64 9.18 13.19 -1.82
N ASP A 65 9.34 11.87 -1.61
CA ASP A 65 10.62 11.28 -1.20
C ASP A 65 11.69 11.43 -2.29
N ARG A 66 11.33 11.19 -3.55
CA ARG A 66 12.21 11.45 -4.70
C ARG A 66 12.63 12.91 -4.78
N ALA A 67 11.70 13.84 -4.56
CA ALA A 67 12.00 15.28 -4.58
C ALA A 67 13.00 15.64 -3.47
N ARG A 68 12.79 15.16 -2.23
CA ARG A 68 13.72 15.38 -1.10
C ARG A 68 15.14 14.91 -1.41
N ARG A 69 15.31 13.73 -2.02
CA ARG A 69 16.62 13.19 -2.40
C ARG A 69 17.38 14.05 -3.41
N ARG A 70 16.69 14.81 -4.27
CA ARG A 70 17.33 15.73 -5.23
C ARG A 70 17.88 17.00 -4.58
N PHE A 71 17.42 17.35 -3.39
CA PHE A 71 17.80 18.57 -2.67
C PHE A 71 18.82 18.34 -1.55
N HIS A 72 19.57 17.24 -1.55
CA HIS A 72 20.78 17.16 -0.71
C HIS A 72 21.72 18.30 -1.12
N ALA A 73 21.77 19.33 -0.27
CA ALA A 73 22.54 20.53 -0.46
C ALA A 73 24.01 20.16 -0.76
N ILE A 74 24.54 20.72 -1.85
CA ILE A 74 25.97 20.86 -2.03
C ILE A 74 26.45 21.63 -0.80
N ASP A 75 27.19 20.95 0.08
CA ASP A 75 27.80 21.58 1.24
C ASP A 75 28.66 22.72 0.71
N GLY A 76 28.24 23.95 1.01
CA GLY A 76 28.83 25.15 0.45
C GLY A 76 30.29 25.20 0.85
N GLY A 77 31.17 24.87 -0.09
CA GLY A 77 32.61 25.03 0.06
C GLY A 77 32.85 26.47 0.47
N LYS A 78 33.30 26.66 1.71
CA LYS A 78 33.86 27.94 2.15
C LYS A 78 35.00 28.24 1.18
N SER A 79 34.79 29.22 0.31
CA SER A 79 35.85 29.94 -0.37
C SER A 79 36.69 30.60 0.73
N GLU A 80 37.87 30.05 0.96
CA GLU A 80 38.93 30.71 1.74
C GLU A 80 39.42 31.90 0.90
N ASP A 81 39.07 33.11 1.34
CA ASP A 81 39.80 34.36 1.07
C ASP A 81 40.58 34.75 2.34
#